data_AF-A0A354PAM9-F1
#
_entry.id   AF-A0A354PAM9-F1
#
_cell.length_a   1.000
_cell.length_b   1.000
_cell.length_c   1.000
_cell.angle_alpha   90.00
_cell.angle_beta   90.00
_cell.angle_gamma   90.00
#
_symmetry.space_group_name_H-M   'P 1'
#
loop_
_entity.id
_entity.type
_entity.pdbx_description
1 polymer ?
#
loop_
_entity_poly.entity_id
_entity_poly.type
_entity_poly.pdbx_seq_one_letter_code
_entity_poly.pdbx_strand_id
1 'polypeptide(L)'
;MSSQTVSTASSTKPLPEGWVDHPKIPITRRAVLAGVAIMILGVIGAVASIYARRTQLEKTMAFLGADAILAIQILPSVTLQLEPLGQVDGAQAKTIDLTGTPGLGHLRHALLDERHYDWQSRTDSSVQTLRSPETRFATVTFSDPKDHFAPATLNIELSQGWVSRAGADDRVRLIERAQPAVRHFLTVISNAKQAHYDNRAKEDR
;
A
#
# COMPACT_ATOMS: atom_id res chain seq x y z
N MET A 1 33.13 -18.91 75.95
CA MET A 1 32.00 -19.19 75.04
C MET A 1 30.94 -18.14 75.33
N SER A 2 30.84 -17.12 74.48
CA SER A 2 29.91 -16.00 74.66
C SER A 2 29.04 -15.90 73.41
N SER A 3 27.75 -16.16 73.56
CA SER A 3 26.77 -16.04 72.48
C SER A 3 26.40 -14.57 72.29
N GLN A 4 26.77 -14.00 71.14
CA GLN A 4 26.27 -12.69 70.73
C GLN A 4 24.92 -12.85 70.03
N THR A 5 23.87 -12.29 70.61
CA THR A 5 22.57 -12.10 69.96
C THR A 5 22.63 -10.81 69.12
N VAL A 6 22.63 -10.95 67.80
CA VAL A 6 22.50 -9.81 66.87
C VAL A 6 21.03 -9.38 66.87
N SER A 7 20.74 -8.25 67.51
CA SER A 7 19.42 -7.61 67.49
C SER A 7 19.32 -6.77 66.21
N THR A 8 18.62 -7.26 65.20
CA THR A 8 18.31 -6.49 63.98
C THR A 8 17.15 -5.53 64.29
N ALA A 9 17.48 -4.31 64.72
CA ALA A 9 16.52 -3.24 64.85
C ALA A 9 16.13 -2.71 63.45
N SER A 10 14.90 -2.99 63.01
CA SER A 10 14.30 -2.35 61.84
C SER A 10 14.16 -0.84 62.11
N SER A 11 15.00 -0.04 61.46
CA SER A 11 14.92 1.42 61.49
C SER A 11 13.77 1.90 60.59
N THR A 12 12.61 2.15 61.17
CA THR A 12 11.50 2.82 60.47
C THR A 12 11.66 4.32 60.67
N LYS A 13 12.36 4.98 59.74
CA LYS A 13 12.47 6.44 59.71
C LYS A 13 11.05 7.02 59.53
N PRO A 14 10.60 8.00 60.34
CA PRO A 14 9.28 8.58 60.19
C PRO A 14 9.16 9.30 58.83
N LEU A 15 7.99 9.16 58.19
CA LEU A 15 7.70 9.81 56.92
C LEU A 15 7.68 11.35 57.10
N PRO A 16 8.09 12.12 56.07
CA PRO A 16 8.15 13.57 56.14
C PRO A 16 6.76 14.20 56.34
N GLU A 17 6.73 15.33 57.04
CA GLU A 17 5.53 16.09 57.37
C GLU A 17 4.80 16.54 56.08
N GLY A 18 3.50 16.23 55.98
CA GLY A 18 2.68 16.51 54.78
C GLY A 18 2.54 15.34 53.79
N TRP A 19 3.18 14.20 54.04
CA TRP A 19 2.98 13.00 53.23
C TRP A 19 1.63 12.34 53.57
N VAL A 20 0.65 12.47 52.66
CA VAL A 20 -0.64 11.78 52.80
C VAL A 20 -0.45 10.33 52.42
N ASP A 21 -0.63 9.41 53.36
CA ASP A 21 -0.56 7.97 53.10
C ASP A 21 -1.69 7.62 52.12
N HIS A 22 -1.33 7.37 50.86
CA HIS A 22 -2.32 7.10 49.83
C HIS A 22 -3.08 5.81 50.19
N PRO A 23 -4.42 5.79 50.05
CA PRO A 23 -5.20 4.61 50.35
C PRO A 23 -4.66 3.43 49.54
N LYS A 24 -4.14 2.41 50.23
CA LYS A 24 -3.64 1.19 49.61
C LYS A 24 -4.84 0.47 49.00
N ILE A 25 -5.04 0.61 47.71
CA ILE A 25 -6.11 -0.08 46.99
C ILE A 25 -5.83 -1.58 47.13
N PRO A 26 -6.68 -2.34 47.86
CA PRO A 26 -6.44 -3.76 48.01
C PRO A 26 -6.60 -4.42 46.65
N ILE A 27 -5.53 -5.03 46.14
CA ILE A 27 -5.59 -5.83 44.92
C ILE A 27 -6.46 -7.06 45.23
N THR A 28 -7.75 -6.96 44.93
CA THR A 28 -8.67 -8.08 45.11
C THR A 28 -8.48 -9.09 43.97
N ARG A 29 -8.72 -10.38 44.24
CA ARG A 29 -8.69 -11.43 43.20
C ARG A 29 -9.59 -11.09 42.01
N ARG A 30 -10.71 -10.39 42.27
CA ARG A 30 -11.63 -9.91 41.24
C ARG A 30 -11.01 -8.84 40.34
N ALA A 31 -10.24 -7.90 40.90
CA ALA A 31 -9.52 -6.89 40.13
C ALA A 31 -8.43 -7.52 39.24
N VAL A 32 -7.70 -8.51 39.74
CA VAL A 32 -6.74 -9.27 38.94
C VAL A 32 -7.44 -10.01 37.81
N LEU A 33 -8.53 -10.71 38.11
CA LEU A 33 -9.30 -11.45 37.11
C LEU A 33 -9.86 -10.52 36.02
N ALA A 34 -10.39 -9.35 36.40
CA ALA A 34 -10.88 -8.35 35.47
C ALA A 34 -9.73 -7.81 34.58
N GLY A 35 -8.57 -7.55 35.16
CA GLY A 35 -7.37 -7.14 34.42
C GLY A 35 -6.94 -8.18 33.38
N VAL A 36 -6.89 -9.45 33.78
CA VAL A 36 -6.58 -10.57 32.87
C VAL A 36 -7.63 -10.69 31.77
N ALA A 37 -8.92 -10.57 32.10
CA ALA A 37 -10.00 -10.64 31.11
C ALA A 37 -9.87 -9.52 30.07
N ILE A 38 -9.62 -8.28 30.49
CA ILE A 38 -9.42 -7.14 29.58
C ILE A 38 -8.19 -7.37 28.70
N MET A 39 -7.08 -7.86 29.27
CA MET A 39 -5.87 -8.18 28.51
C MET A 39 -6.15 -9.21 27.42
N ILE A 40 -6.81 -10.32 27.76
CA ILE A 40 -7.17 -11.36 26.79
C ILE A 40 -8.05 -10.79 25.68
N LEU A 41 -9.06 -9.99 26.03
CA LEU A 41 -9.96 -9.38 25.05
C LEU A 41 -9.22 -8.41 24.12
N GLY A 42 -8.25 -7.66 24.65
CA GLY A 42 -7.36 -6.80 23.86
C GLY A 42 -6.48 -7.58 22.89
N VAL A 43 -5.91 -8.71 23.31
CA VAL A 43 -5.12 -9.59 22.43
C VAL A 43 -5.99 -10.17 21.32
N ILE A 44 -7.18 -10.68 21.65
CA ILE A 44 -8.13 -11.21 20.66
C ILE A 44 -8.53 -10.11 19.66
N GLY A 45 -8.84 -8.91 20.14
CA GLY A 45 -9.18 -7.77 19.30
C GLY A 45 -8.04 -7.37 18.35
N ALA A 46 -6.79 -7.39 18.84
CA ALA A 46 -5.62 -7.11 18.02
C ALA A 46 -5.42 -8.18 16.93
N VAL A 47 -5.51 -9.46 17.28
CA VAL A 47 -5.41 -10.57 16.32
C VAL A 47 -6.50 -10.50 15.27
N ALA A 48 -7.76 -10.27 15.67
CA ALA A 48 -8.88 -10.12 14.77
C ALA A 48 -8.70 -8.92 13.82
N SER A 49 -8.19 -7.79 14.32
CA SER A 49 -7.88 -6.60 13.53
C SER A 49 -6.79 -6.86 12.48
N ILE A 50 -5.73 -7.56 12.85
CA ILE A 50 -4.64 -7.94 11.92
C ILE A 50 -5.18 -8.91 10.86
N TYR A 51 -5.97 -9.91 11.27
CA TYR A 51 -6.53 -10.89 10.34
C TYR A 51 -7.45 -10.23 9.31
N ALA A 52 -8.34 -9.33 9.76
CA ALA A 52 -9.23 -8.58 8.88
C ALA A 52 -8.50 -7.65 7.89
N ARG A 53 -7.25 -7.24 8.20
CA ARG A 53 -6.39 -6.49 7.28
C ARG A 53 -5.61 -7.39 6.33
N ARG A 54 -5.10 -8.54 6.81
CA ARG A 54 -4.29 -9.47 6.00
C ARG A 54 -5.07 -10.08 4.82
N THR A 55 -6.36 -10.37 5.01
CA THR A 55 -7.21 -10.90 3.94
C THR A 55 -7.38 -9.94 2.75
N GLN A 56 -6.98 -8.67 2.88
CA GLN A 56 -7.17 -7.65 1.84
C GLN A 56 -5.99 -7.55 0.86
N LEU A 57 -4.98 -8.41 0.96
CA LEU A 57 -3.84 -8.42 0.03
C LEU A 57 -3.55 -9.80 -0.57
N GLU A 58 -4.28 -10.85 -0.18
CA GLU A 58 -3.97 -12.22 -0.62
C GLU A 58 -4.14 -12.38 -2.13
N LYS A 59 -5.24 -11.87 -2.70
CA LYS A 59 -5.48 -12.01 -4.14
C LYS A 59 -4.61 -11.08 -4.96
N THR A 60 -4.44 -9.83 -4.51
CA THR A 60 -3.51 -8.89 -5.16
C THR A 60 -2.09 -9.41 -5.13
N MET A 61 -1.65 -10.03 -4.04
CA MET A 61 -0.32 -10.64 -3.93
C MET A 61 -0.18 -11.88 -4.81
N ALA A 62 -1.21 -12.73 -4.88
CA ALA A 62 -1.20 -13.89 -5.78
C ALA A 62 -1.22 -13.48 -7.27
N PHE A 63 -1.82 -12.34 -7.60
CA PHE A 63 -1.91 -11.82 -8.97
C PHE A 63 -0.66 -11.04 -9.40
N LEU A 64 -0.22 -10.07 -8.60
CA LEU A 64 0.92 -9.21 -8.93
C LEU A 64 2.26 -9.85 -8.55
N GLY A 65 2.28 -10.69 -7.52
CA GLY A 65 3.51 -11.17 -6.89
C GLY A 65 4.01 -10.22 -5.79
N ALA A 66 4.73 -10.77 -4.81
CA ALA A 66 5.26 -10.01 -3.68
C ALA A 66 6.23 -8.91 -4.11
N ASP A 67 7.11 -9.21 -5.08
CA ASP A 67 8.10 -8.26 -5.59
C ASP A 67 7.44 -7.06 -6.28
N ALA A 68 6.38 -7.30 -7.07
CA ALA A 68 5.66 -6.22 -7.73
C ALA A 68 4.91 -5.34 -6.72
N ILE A 69 4.30 -5.93 -5.69
CA ILE A 69 3.67 -5.15 -4.61
C ILE A 69 4.70 -4.27 -3.92
N LEU A 70 5.84 -4.83 -3.54
CA LEU A 70 6.92 -4.12 -2.88
C LEU A 70 7.42 -2.98 -3.76
N ALA A 71 7.66 -3.26 -5.04
CA ALA A 71 8.05 -2.27 -6.03
C ALA A 71 7.05 -1.10 -6.13
N ILE A 72 5.75 -1.40 -6.27
CA ILE A 72 4.70 -0.37 -6.31
C ILE A 72 4.67 0.46 -5.02
N GLN A 73 4.93 -0.15 -3.86
CA GLN A 73 4.91 0.53 -2.57
C GLN A 73 6.10 1.45 -2.34
N ILE A 74 7.32 1.00 -2.65
CA ILE A 74 8.54 1.67 -2.17
C ILE A 74 9.33 2.38 -3.27
N LEU A 75 9.22 1.96 -4.53
CA LEU A 75 10.09 2.49 -5.57
C LEU A 75 9.83 3.97 -5.80
N PRO A 76 10.85 4.83 -5.92
CA PRO A 76 10.66 6.26 -6.01
C PRO A 76 10.17 6.70 -7.39
N SER A 77 10.66 6.08 -8.46
CA SER A 77 10.39 6.50 -9.83
C SER A 77 9.16 5.82 -10.40
N VAL A 78 8.32 6.61 -11.06
CA VAL A 78 7.12 6.11 -11.74
C VAL A 78 7.09 6.71 -13.13
N THR A 79 7.08 5.87 -14.15
CA THR A 79 6.91 6.29 -15.55
C THR A 79 5.60 5.77 -16.10
N LEU A 80 4.99 6.56 -16.97
CA LEU A 80 3.74 6.23 -17.67
C LEU A 80 4.00 6.28 -19.16
N GLN A 81 3.62 5.22 -19.86
CA GLN A 81 3.55 5.19 -21.31
C GLN A 81 2.09 5.07 -21.70
N LEU A 82 1.61 5.98 -22.54
CA LEU A 82 0.28 5.88 -23.13
C LEU A 82 0.43 5.49 -24.59
N GLU A 83 -0.31 4.45 -25.00
CA GLU A 83 -0.40 4.09 -26.41
C GLU A 83 -1.34 5.05 -27.13
N PRO A 84 -0.93 5.60 -28.30
CA PRO A 84 -1.79 6.46 -29.11
C PRO A 84 -3.03 5.71 -29.61
N LEU A 85 -4.15 6.43 -29.71
CA LEU A 85 -5.41 5.89 -30.20
C LEU A 85 -5.28 5.41 -31.65
N GLY A 86 -5.70 4.17 -31.93
CA GLY A 86 -5.78 3.63 -33.29
C GLY A 86 -4.45 3.22 -33.92
N GLN A 87 -3.38 3.05 -33.14
CA GLN A 87 -2.07 2.70 -33.68
C GLN A 87 -1.73 1.22 -33.48
N VAL A 88 -1.74 0.46 -34.58
CA VAL A 88 -1.25 -0.91 -34.66
C VAL A 88 0.22 -0.84 -35.08
N ASP A 89 1.10 -1.28 -34.18
CA ASP A 89 2.55 -1.47 -34.34
C ASP A 89 3.43 -0.25 -34.71
N GLY A 90 4.47 -0.02 -33.88
CA GLY A 90 5.70 0.69 -34.30
C GLY A 90 5.83 2.18 -33.95
N ALA A 91 4.81 2.84 -33.41
CA ALA A 91 4.97 4.20 -32.91
C ALA A 91 5.54 4.21 -31.49
N GLN A 92 6.52 5.09 -31.25
CA GLN A 92 7.14 5.21 -29.93
C GLN A 92 6.10 5.73 -28.93
N ALA A 93 5.67 4.86 -28.01
CA ALA A 93 4.84 5.24 -26.89
C ALA A 93 5.57 6.33 -26.09
N LYS A 94 4.93 7.49 -25.93
CA LYS A 94 5.55 8.60 -25.23
C LYS A 94 5.66 8.25 -23.75
N THR A 95 6.90 8.20 -23.26
CA THR A 95 7.17 7.99 -21.84
C THR A 95 7.10 9.31 -21.09
N ILE A 96 6.27 9.37 -20.06
CA ILE A 96 6.05 10.52 -19.20
C ILE A 96 6.57 10.16 -17.81
N ASP A 97 7.49 10.95 -17.27
CA ASP A 97 7.92 10.80 -15.89
C ASP A 97 6.85 11.36 -14.93
N LEU A 98 6.30 10.46 -14.12
CA LEU A 98 5.32 10.79 -13.09
C LEU A 98 5.96 11.00 -11.72
N THR A 99 7.26 10.79 -11.57
CA THR A 99 7.97 10.92 -10.29
C THR A 99 7.65 12.25 -9.60
N GLY A 100 7.28 12.18 -8.32
CA GLY A 100 6.91 13.35 -7.50
C GLY A 100 5.59 14.03 -7.87
N THR A 101 4.79 13.48 -8.80
CA THR A 101 3.49 14.06 -9.15
C THR A 101 2.47 13.87 -8.01
N PRO A 102 1.68 14.90 -7.66
CA PRO A 102 0.64 14.78 -6.64
C PRO A 102 -0.37 13.69 -6.99
N GLY A 103 -0.80 12.93 -5.99
CA GLY A 103 -1.77 11.85 -6.13
C GLY A 103 -1.20 10.48 -6.55
N LEU A 104 0.13 10.35 -6.75
CA LEU A 104 0.76 9.03 -6.94
C LEU A 104 0.46 8.05 -5.80
N GLY A 105 0.35 8.55 -4.56
CA GLY A 105 -0.08 7.73 -3.42
C GLY A 105 -1.47 7.13 -3.60
N HIS A 106 -2.40 7.88 -4.20
CA HIS A 106 -3.73 7.37 -4.54
C HIS A 106 -3.68 6.33 -5.65
N LEU A 107 -2.85 6.54 -6.68
CA LEU A 107 -2.66 5.52 -7.73
C LEU A 107 -2.09 4.23 -7.15
N ARG A 108 -1.04 4.31 -6.32
CA ARG A 108 -0.45 3.14 -5.65
C ARG A 108 -1.49 2.41 -4.82
N HIS A 109 -2.23 3.13 -3.98
CA HIS A 109 -3.28 2.54 -3.19
C HIS A 109 -4.36 1.91 -4.07
N ALA A 110 -4.75 2.58 -5.16
CA ALA A 110 -5.77 2.09 -6.07
C ALA A 110 -5.37 0.77 -6.75
N LEU A 111 -4.10 0.63 -7.11
CA LEU A 111 -3.53 -0.57 -7.74
C LEU A 111 -3.22 -1.70 -6.74
N LEU A 112 -3.15 -1.42 -5.44
CA LEU A 112 -2.82 -2.40 -4.41
C LEU A 112 -4.05 -2.90 -3.63
N ASP A 113 -5.11 -2.09 -3.55
CA ASP A 113 -6.31 -2.45 -2.80
C ASP A 113 -7.06 -3.58 -3.51
N GLU A 114 -7.14 -4.74 -2.86
CA GLU A 114 -7.85 -5.91 -3.38
C GLU A 114 -9.31 -5.62 -3.73
N ARG A 115 -9.95 -4.67 -3.05
CA ARG A 115 -11.35 -4.32 -3.27
C ARG A 115 -11.59 -3.55 -4.57
N HIS A 116 -10.53 -3.05 -5.21
CA HIS A 116 -10.65 -2.37 -6.49
C HIS A 116 -10.67 -3.30 -7.69
N TYR A 117 -10.53 -4.60 -7.46
CA TYR A 117 -10.52 -5.62 -8.50
C TYR A 117 -11.76 -6.50 -8.44
N ASP A 118 -12.31 -6.79 -9.61
CA ASP A 118 -13.36 -7.78 -9.81
C ASP A 118 -12.69 -9.15 -9.99
N TRP A 119 -12.39 -9.83 -8.90
CA TRP A 119 -11.65 -11.10 -8.93
C TRP A 119 -12.37 -12.23 -9.68
N GLN A 120 -13.68 -12.13 -9.88
CA GLN A 120 -14.44 -13.10 -10.69
C GLN A 120 -14.21 -12.91 -12.19
N SER A 121 -13.68 -11.75 -12.60
CA SER A 121 -13.34 -11.45 -13.99
C SER A 121 -11.95 -11.96 -14.42
N ARG A 122 -11.19 -12.62 -13.52
CA ARG A 122 -9.82 -13.07 -13.85
C ARG A 122 -9.85 -14.03 -15.04
N THR A 123 -9.00 -13.77 -16.03
CA THR A 123 -8.88 -14.60 -17.23
C THR A 123 -7.41 -14.85 -17.56
N ASP A 124 -7.12 -16.03 -18.11
CA ASP A 124 -5.78 -16.46 -18.53
C ASP A 124 -5.46 -15.91 -19.93
N SER A 125 -5.47 -14.59 -20.04
CA SER A 125 -4.96 -13.91 -21.22
C SER A 125 -4.41 -12.53 -20.84
N SER A 126 -3.29 -12.14 -21.44
CA SER A 126 -2.72 -10.81 -21.21
C SER A 126 -3.68 -9.70 -21.66
N VAL A 127 -3.57 -8.52 -21.03
CA VAL A 127 -4.27 -7.30 -21.48
C VAL A 127 -3.92 -6.94 -22.92
N GLN A 128 -2.69 -7.23 -23.36
CA GLN A 128 -2.22 -6.93 -24.71
C GLN A 128 -2.96 -7.70 -25.81
N THR A 129 -3.70 -8.77 -25.46
CA THR A 129 -4.53 -9.53 -26.40
C THR A 129 -5.84 -8.80 -26.74
N LEU A 130 -6.23 -7.77 -25.99
CA LEU A 130 -7.43 -6.97 -26.24
C LEU A 130 -7.21 -6.05 -27.43
N ARG A 131 -7.36 -6.55 -28.66
CA ARG A 131 -7.23 -5.74 -29.87
C ARG A 131 -8.58 -5.15 -30.25
N SER A 132 -8.78 -3.86 -29.99
CA SER A 132 -9.83 -3.06 -30.61
C SER A 132 -9.31 -1.66 -30.94
N PRO A 133 -9.75 -1.04 -32.05
CA PRO A 133 -9.33 0.32 -32.44
C PRO A 133 -9.60 1.39 -31.38
N GLU A 134 -10.59 1.16 -30.51
CA GLU A 134 -10.99 2.10 -29.46
C GLU A 134 -10.29 1.83 -28.12
N THR A 135 -9.54 0.73 -28.03
CA THR A 135 -8.84 0.35 -26.81
C THR A 135 -7.65 1.28 -26.59
N ARG A 136 -7.56 1.84 -25.38
CA ARG A 136 -6.42 2.65 -24.96
C ARG A 136 -5.64 1.89 -23.90
N PHE A 137 -4.33 1.85 -24.06
CA PHE A 137 -3.44 1.23 -23.08
C PHE A 137 -2.57 2.26 -22.38
N ALA A 138 -2.36 1.99 -21.09
CA ALA A 138 -1.42 2.67 -20.23
C ALA A 138 -0.49 1.64 -19.61
N THR A 139 0.81 1.84 -19.80
CA THR A 139 1.84 1.04 -19.14
C THR A 139 2.46 1.89 -18.03
N VAL A 140 2.31 1.44 -16.79
CA VAL A 140 2.89 2.10 -15.61
C VAL A 140 4.08 1.28 -15.14
N THR A 141 5.25 1.89 -15.07
CA THR A 141 6.46 1.25 -14.55
C THR A 141 6.93 1.94 -13.28
N PHE A 142 7.16 1.15 -12.24
CA PHE A 142 7.79 1.55 -10.99
C PHE A 142 9.23 1.06 -11.01
N SER A 143 10.19 1.96 -10.82
CA SER A 143 11.62 1.65 -10.91
C SER A 143 12.45 2.36 -9.84
N ASP A 144 13.64 1.84 -9.57
CA ASP A 144 14.68 2.52 -8.80
C ASP A 144 15.76 3.02 -9.75
N PRO A 145 16.06 4.32 -9.83
CA PRO A 145 17.23 4.83 -10.57
C PRO A 145 18.55 4.22 -10.12
N LYS A 146 18.62 3.71 -8.89
CA LYS A 146 19.80 3.08 -8.30
C LYS A 146 19.77 1.55 -8.31
N ASP A 147 18.71 0.96 -8.88
CA ASP A 147 18.55 -0.48 -9.11
C ASP A 147 18.70 -1.35 -7.85
N HIS A 148 18.26 -0.85 -6.68
CA HIS A 148 18.29 -1.67 -5.45
C HIS A 148 17.17 -2.71 -5.39
N PHE A 149 16.08 -2.49 -6.13
CA PHE A 149 14.89 -3.33 -6.14
C PHE A 149 14.43 -3.57 -7.58
N ALA A 150 13.89 -4.76 -7.84
CA ALA A 150 13.35 -5.12 -9.15
C ALA A 150 12.19 -4.19 -9.54
N PRO A 151 12.13 -3.73 -10.81
CA PRO A 151 11.04 -2.88 -11.27
C PRO A 151 9.74 -3.68 -11.39
N ALA A 152 8.61 -2.97 -11.29
CA ALA A 152 7.30 -3.52 -11.57
C ALA A 152 6.63 -2.75 -12.69
N THR A 153 6.17 -3.47 -13.71
CA THR A 153 5.44 -2.90 -14.83
C THR A 153 4.04 -3.49 -14.89
N LEU A 154 3.04 -2.62 -15.00
CA LEU A 154 1.63 -2.96 -15.13
C LEU A 154 1.09 -2.42 -16.45
N ASN A 155 0.39 -3.27 -17.18
CA ASN A 155 -0.36 -2.89 -18.38
C ASN A 155 -1.83 -2.72 -18.01
N ILE A 156 -2.38 -1.55 -18.30
CA ILE A 156 -3.74 -1.16 -17.95
C ILE A 156 -4.47 -0.78 -19.24
N GLU A 157 -5.57 -1.45 -19.50
CA GLU A 157 -6.54 -1.06 -20.52
C GLU A 157 -7.54 -0.08 -19.91
N LEU A 158 -7.70 1.09 -20.53
CA LEU A 158 -8.40 2.21 -19.92
C LEU A 158 -9.92 2.24 -20.17
N SER A 159 -10.43 1.55 -21.19
CA SER A 159 -11.86 1.61 -21.53
C SER A 159 -12.69 0.76 -20.58
N GLN A 160 -12.28 -0.48 -20.33
CA GLN A 160 -12.93 -1.42 -19.41
C GLN A 160 -12.15 -1.64 -18.10
N GLY A 161 -10.93 -1.12 -18.00
CA GLY A 161 -10.14 -1.18 -16.77
C GLY A 161 -9.49 -2.54 -16.54
N TRP A 162 -9.12 -3.26 -17.60
CA TRP A 162 -8.34 -4.49 -17.45
C TRP A 162 -6.92 -4.19 -17.01
N VAL A 163 -6.39 -4.96 -16.06
CA VAL A 163 -5.04 -4.82 -15.53
C VAL A 163 -4.32 -6.16 -15.67
N SER A 164 -3.06 -6.12 -16.09
CA SER A 164 -2.13 -7.26 -16.08
C SER A 164 -0.75 -6.79 -15.66
N ARG A 165 0.05 -7.69 -15.10
CA ARG A 165 1.48 -7.47 -14.96
C ARG A 165 2.17 -7.64 -16.32
N ALA A 166 3.22 -6.87 -16.59
CA ALA A 166 3.98 -7.04 -17.81
C ALA A 166 4.57 -8.47 -17.90
N GLY A 167 4.40 -9.11 -19.05
CA GLY A 167 4.81 -10.49 -19.28
C GLY A 167 3.98 -11.55 -18.56
N ALA A 168 2.90 -11.18 -17.88
CA ALA A 168 1.96 -12.14 -17.32
C ALA A 168 0.85 -12.47 -18.33
N ASP A 169 0.45 -13.74 -18.34
CA ASP A 169 -0.62 -14.28 -19.18
C ASP A 169 -1.97 -14.28 -18.49
N ASP A 170 -2.16 -13.40 -17.51
CA ASP A 170 -3.43 -13.22 -16.83
C ASP A 170 -3.81 -11.74 -16.71
N ARG A 171 -5.11 -11.50 -16.59
CA ARG A 171 -5.66 -10.17 -16.36
C ARG A 171 -6.86 -10.23 -15.45
N VAL A 172 -7.10 -9.12 -14.76
CA VAL A 172 -8.26 -8.91 -13.91
C VAL A 172 -8.82 -7.51 -14.18
N ARG A 173 -10.14 -7.37 -14.13
CA ARG A 173 -10.79 -6.08 -14.34
C ARG A 173 -10.85 -5.31 -13.03
N LEU A 174 -10.69 -3.99 -13.11
CA LEU A 174 -11.06 -3.10 -12.02
C LEU A 174 -12.58 -3.10 -11.83
N ILE A 175 -13.07 -2.91 -10.61
CA ILE A 175 -14.51 -2.73 -10.36
C ILE A 175 -15.00 -1.40 -10.96
N GLU A 176 -16.28 -1.32 -11.28
CA GLU A 176 -16.92 -0.14 -11.90
C GLU A 176 -16.63 1.17 -11.14
N ARG A 177 -16.48 1.12 -9.82
CA ARG A 177 -16.16 2.30 -9.00
C ARG A 177 -14.71 2.76 -9.13
N ALA A 178 -13.77 1.84 -9.36
CA ALA A 178 -12.34 2.13 -9.40
C ALA A 178 -11.87 2.54 -10.81
N GLN A 179 -12.51 2.01 -11.86
CA GLN A 179 -12.15 2.30 -13.26
C GLN A 179 -12.10 3.80 -13.58
N PRO A 180 -13.11 4.64 -13.25
CA PRO A 180 -13.11 6.04 -13.63
C PRO A 180 -12.00 6.82 -12.92
N ALA A 181 -11.71 6.47 -11.67
CA ALA A 181 -10.68 7.12 -10.88
C ALA A 181 -9.27 6.85 -11.46
N VAL A 182 -8.96 5.59 -11.76
CA VAL A 182 -7.67 5.21 -12.37
C VAL A 182 -7.53 5.84 -13.76
N ARG A 183 -8.56 5.73 -14.61
CA ARG A 183 -8.56 6.33 -15.95
C ARG A 183 -8.39 7.84 -15.91
N HIS A 184 -9.15 8.52 -15.04
CA HIS A 184 -9.09 9.98 -14.92
C HIS A 184 -7.70 10.42 -14.44
N PHE A 185 -7.15 9.77 -13.42
CA PHE A 185 -5.80 10.08 -12.92
C PHE A 185 -4.74 9.99 -14.02
N LEU A 186 -4.70 8.85 -14.74
CA LEU A 186 -3.71 8.62 -15.79
C LEU A 186 -3.86 9.61 -16.95
N THR A 187 -5.09 9.95 -17.34
CA THR A 187 -5.37 10.89 -18.43
C THR A 187 -5.08 12.34 -18.06
N VAL A 188 -5.43 12.78 -16.84
CA VAL A 188 -5.18 14.17 -16.40
C VAL A 188 -3.70 14.42 -16.26
N ILE A 189 -2.97 13.50 -15.63
CA ILE A 189 -1.55 13.67 -15.37
C ILE A 189 -0.75 13.61 -16.66
N SER A 190 -1.11 12.74 -17.60
CA SER A 190 -0.46 12.73 -18.90
C SER A 190 -0.61 14.07 -19.61
N ASN A 191 -1.81 14.64 -19.63
CA ASN A 191 -2.08 15.92 -20.28
C ASN A 191 -1.35 17.08 -19.59
N ALA A 192 -1.33 17.11 -18.25
CA ALA A 192 -0.68 18.16 -17.48
C ALA A 192 0.84 18.16 -17.68
N LYS A 193 1.50 17.00 -17.56
CA LYS A 193 2.95 16.89 -17.79
C LYS A 193 3.31 17.15 -19.24
N GLN A 194 2.47 16.71 -20.19
CA GLN A 194 2.66 16.97 -21.61
C GLN A 194 2.71 18.47 -21.90
N ALA A 195 1.77 19.24 -21.35
CA ALA A 195 1.76 20.69 -21.51
C ALA A 195 3.04 21.35 -20.96
N HIS A 196 3.56 20.88 -19.81
CA HIS A 196 4.80 21.39 -19.25
C HIS A 196 6.03 21.10 -20.13
N TYR A 197 6.13 19.90 -20.71
CA TYR A 197 7.22 19.57 -21.63
C TYR A 197 7.16 20.39 -22.92
N ASP A 198 5.97 20.53 -23.50
CA ASP A 198 5.79 21.26 -24.76
C ASP A 198 6.06 22.77 -24.58
N ASN A 199 5.83 23.32 -23.38
CA ASN A 199 6.15 24.71 -23.06
C ASN A 199 7.66 24.94 -22.91
N ARG A 200 8.41 24.04 -22.24
CA ARG A 200 9.88 24.14 -22.18
C ARG A 200 10.53 24.05 -23.56
N ALA A 201 10.08 23.11 -24.39
CA ALA A 201 10.64 22.93 -25.74
C ALA A 201 10.40 24.14 -26.67
N LYS A 202 9.43 25.00 -26.34
CA LYS A 202 9.17 26.27 -27.05
C LYS A 202 10.00 27.43 -26.52
N GLU A 203 10.40 27.44 -25.23
CA GLU A 203 11.27 28.47 -24.65
C GLU A 203 12.74 28.32 -25.09
N ASP A 204 13.16 27.10 -25.43
CA ASP A 204 14.51 26.81 -25.93
C ASP A 204 14.69 27.03 -27.47
N ARG A 205 13.69 27.61 -28.15
CA ARG A 205 13.71 27.96 -29.58
C ARG A 205 13.59 29.46 -29.80
#